data_AF-A0A6L5GU17-F1
#
_entry.id   AF-A0A6L5GU17-F1
#
_cell.length_a   1.000
_cell.length_b   1.000
_cell.length_c   1.000
_cell.angle_alpha   90.00
_cell.angle_beta   90.00
_cell.angle_gamma   90.00
#
_symmetry.space_group_name_H-M   'P 1'
#
loop_
_entity.id
_entity.type
_entity.pdbx_description
1 polymer ?
#
loop_
_entity_poly.entity_id
_entity_poly.type
_entity_poly.pdbx_seq_one_letter_code
_entity_poly.pdbx_strand_id
1 'polypeptide(L)'
;MSIYRVLPYKKIADDVKLSQSIVIKTLKDLEERGDIKIINGTIELTSWVLEALEPYRVKRAVIMDAGFGSRMMPATKNCPKPMVKINGKRIIETQLDALIDAGIKDITIVRGYRREKYDELLSKYPFLKFIDNDDYDKTNNISSVIKALDRIKGGTYLNEADLYITNSDVITKYQYTSNILGSYSLETDDWSFRMKDGGQVQNVGVN
;
A
#
# COMPACT_ATOMS: atom_id res chain seq x y z
N MET A 1 -20.31 3.70 7.38
CA MET A 1 -21.11 3.28 6.21
C MET A 1 -20.13 2.69 5.19
N SER A 2 -19.98 1.36 5.19
CA SER A 2 -19.09 0.67 4.25
C SER A 2 -19.83 0.56 2.92
N ILE A 3 -19.31 1.20 1.88
CA ILE A 3 -19.93 1.20 0.55
C ILE A 3 -19.60 -0.16 -0.07
N TYR A 4 -20.47 -1.15 0.10
CA TYR A 4 -20.31 -2.44 -0.55
C TYR A 4 -20.67 -2.30 -2.03
N ARG A 5 -19.70 -2.61 -2.89
CA ARG A 5 -19.82 -2.50 -4.34
C ARG A 5 -20.59 -3.72 -4.83
N VAL A 6 -21.71 -3.52 -5.51
CA VAL A 6 -22.36 -4.58 -6.31
C VAL A 6 -21.37 -4.98 -7.40
N LEU A 7 -20.78 -6.17 -7.31
CA LEU A 7 -19.89 -6.71 -8.33
C LEU A 7 -20.63 -7.82 -9.07
N PRO A 8 -20.87 -7.67 -10.39
CA PRO A 8 -21.39 -8.76 -11.20
C PRO A 8 -20.51 -10.01 -11.05
N TYR A 9 -21.09 -11.21 -11.03
CA TYR A 9 -20.31 -12.47 -10.89
C TYR A 9 -19.17 -12.60 -11.90
N LYS A 10 -19.39 -12.12 -13.13
CA LYS A 10 -18.36 -12.06 -14.17
C LYS A 10 -17.15 -11.24 -13.72
N LYS A 11 -17.38 -10.09 -13.09
CA LYS A 11 -16.31 -9.25 -12.58
C LYS A 11 -15.55 -9.93 -11.43
N ILE A 12 -16.26 -10.58 -10.50
CA ILE A 12 -15.61 -11.33 -9.43
C ILE A 12 -14.74 -12.44 -10.02
N ALA A 13 -15.25 -13.19 -11.00
CA ALA A 13 -14.53 -14.25 -11.70
C ALA A 13 -13.26 -13.75 -12.40
N ASP A 14 -13.35 -12.60 -13.09
CA ASP A 14 -12.21 -11.96 -13.73
C ASP A 14 -11.16 -11.51 -12.68
N ASP A 15 -11.61 -10.89 -11.58
CA ASP A 15 -10.74 -10.37 -10.51
C ASP A 15 -9.98 -11.51 -9.80
N VAL A 16 -10.64 -12.63 -9.49
CA VAL A 16 -10.03 -13.78 -8.80
C VAL A 16 -9.43 -14.82 -9.74
N LYS A 17 -9.55 -14.61 -11.06
CA LYS A 17 -9.09 -15.52 -12.12
C LYS A 17 -9.65 -16.95 -11.99
N LEU A 18 -10.94 -17.07 -11.65
CA LEU A 18 -11.67 -18.34 -11.55
C LEU A 18 -12.82 -18.40 -12.55
N SER A 19 -13.32 -19.60 -12.85
CA SER A 19 -14.51 -19.74 -13.70
C SER A 19 -15.77 -19.24 -12.99
N GLN A 20 -16.74 -18.72 -13.75
CA GLN A 20 -18.01 -18.24 -13.20
C GLN A 20 -18.74 -19.35 -12.42
N SER A 21 -18.69 -20.60 -12.90
CA SER A 21 -19.32 -21.73 -12.21
C SER A 21 -18.71 -21.99 -10.83
N ILE A 22 -17.38 -21.85 -10.70
CA ILE A 22 -16.70 -21.96 -9.39
C ILE A 22 -17.13 -20.81 -8.49
N VAL A 23 -17.12 -19.57 -8.99
CA VAL A 23 -17.53 -18.39 -8.21
C VAL A 23 -18.96 -18.52 -7.71
N ILE A 24 -19.91 -18.92 -8.58
CA ILE A 24 -21.32 -19.09 -8.21
C ILE A 24 -21.45 -20.17 -7.13
N LYS A 25 -20.79 -21.32 -7.29
CA LYS A 25 -20.80 -22.38 -6.29
C LYS A 25 -20.25 -21.89 -4.95
N THR A 26 -19.09 -21.23 -4.96
CA THR A 26 -18.46 -20.70 -3.75
C THR A 26 -19.32 -19.67 -3.04
N LEU A 27 -19.96 -18.75 -3.78
CA LEU A 27 -20.84 -17.76 -3.17
C LEU A 27 -22.07 -18.40 -2.52
N LYS A 28 -22.64 -19.44 -3.14
CA LYS A 28 -23.72 -20.22 -2.54
C LYS A 28 -23.27 -20.91 -1.25
N ASP A 29 -22.11 -21.57 -1.27
CA ASP A 29 -21.54 -22.24 -0.08
C ASP A 29 -21.29 -21.23 1.06
N LEU A 30 -20.82 -20.01 0.75
CA LEU A 30 -20.62 -18.94 1.72
C LEU A 30 -21.94 -18.40 2.30
N GLU A 31 -22.98 -18.28 1.48
CA GLU A 31 -24.31 -17.85 1.92
C GLU A 31 -24.96 -18.90 2.83
N GLU A 32 -24.89 -20.18 2.47
CA GLU A 32 -25.42 -21.30 3.28
C GLU A 32 -24.75 -21.41 4.65
N ARG A 33 -23.45 -21.07 4.72
CA ARG A 33 -22.70 -21.01 5.99
C ARG A 33 -22.97 -19.76 6.82
N GLY A 34 -23.65 -18.75 6.24
CA GLY A 34 -23.87 -17.46 6.88
C GLY A 34 -22.63 -16.56 6.93
N ASP A 35 -21.65 -16.79 6.06
CA ASP A 35 -20.48 -15.92 5.87
C ASP A 35 -20.89 -14.61 5.17
N ILE A 36 -21.85 -14.70 4.25
CA ILE A 36 -22.33 -13.58 3.44
C ILE A 36 -23.86 -13.53 3.39
N LYS A 37 -24.41 -12.39 2.95
CA LYS A 37 -25.81 -12.23 2.55
C LYS A 37 -25.86 -11.66 1.13
N ILE A 38 -26.72 -12.21 0.28
CA ILE A 38 -26.96 -11.65 -1.04
C ILE A 38 -28.26 -10.85 -1.02
N ILE A 39 -28.15 -9.52 -1.12
CA ILE A 39 -29.30 -8.59 -1.05
C ILE A 39 -29.33 -7.76 -2.33
N ASN A 40 -30.38 -7.92 -3.14
CA ASN A 40 -30.57 -7.21 -4.41
C ASN A 40 -29.34 -7.29 -5.34
N GLY A 41 -28.67 -8.43 -5.38
CA GLY A 41 -27.44 -8.64 -6.19
C GLY A 41 -26.16 -8.09 -5.57
N THR A 42 -26.22 -7.52 -4.36
CA THR A 42 -25.06 -7.10 -3.57
C THR A 42 -24.63 -8.21 -2.63
N ILE A 43 -23.32 -8.41 -2.47
CA ILE A 43 -22.76 -9.31 -1.46
C ILE A 43 -22.38 -8.49 -0.23
N GLU A 44 -22.96 -8.82 0.92
CA GLU A 44 -22.61 -8.25 2.21
C GLU A 44 -21.92 -9.30 3.08
N LEU A 45 -20.77 -8.95 3.66
CA LEU A 45 -20.10 -9.79 4.66
C LEU A 45 -20.86 -9.70 5.99
N THR A 46 -21.04 -10.84 6.66
CA THR A 46 -21.63 -10.84 8.01
C THR A 46 -20.62 -10.34 9.06
N SER A 47 -21.13 -9.96 10.23
CA SER A 47 -20.31 -9.37 11.30
C SER A 47 -19.15 -10.28 11.73
N TRP A 48 -19.39 -11.58 11.88
CA TRP A 48 -18.34 -12.50 12.31
C TRP A 48 -17.24 -12.65 11.25
N VAL A 49 -17.56 -12.57 9.96
CA VAL A 49 -16.53 -12.56 8.90
C VAL A 49 -15.68 -11.31 8.98
N LEU A 50 -16.30 -10.15 9.21
CA LEU A 50 -15.57 -8.91 9.42
C LEU A 50 -14.65 -8.99 10.65
N GLU A 51 -15.11 -9.59 11.74
CA GLU A 51 -14.33 -9.85 12.95
C GLU A 51 -13.17 -10.82 12.67
N ALA A 52 -13.41 -11.91 11.92
CA ALA A 52 -12.39 -12.87 11.53
C ALA A 52 -11.32 -12.27 10.60
N LEU A 53 -11.67 -11.26 9.80
CA LEU A 53 -10.75 -10.56 8.91
C LEU A 53 -9.97 -9.43 9.60
N GLU A 54 -10.44 -8.92 10.74
CA GLU A 54 -9.83 -7.77 11.42
C GLU A 54 -8.34 -7.98 11.82
N PRO A 55 -7.87 -9.18 12.23
CA PRO A 55 -6.45 -9.44 12.46
C PRO A 55 -5.56 -9.20 11.23
N TYR A 56 -6.12 -9.38 10.03
CA TYR A 56 -5.41 -9.21 8.74
C TYR A 56 -5.58 -7.83 8.14
N ARG A 57 -6.36 -6.95 8.77
CA ARG A 57 -6.60 -5.61 8.25
C ARG A 57 -5.34 -4.78 8.35
N VAL A 58 -4.97 -4.13 7.24
CA VAL A 58 -3.94 -3.09 7.26
C VAL A 58 -4.54 -1.85 7.93
N LYS A 59 -3.87 -1.37 8.97
CA LYS A 59 -4.36 -0.29 9.83
C LYS A 59 -3.70 1.04 9.49
N ARG A 60 -2.46 1.01 9.01
CA ARG A 60 -1.64 2.20 8.80
C ARG A 60 -0.59 2.02 7.71
N ALA A 61 -0.01 3.14 7.32
CA ALA A 61 1.16 3.19 6.45
C ALA A 61 2.22 4.14 7.00
N VAL A 62 3.49 3.76 6.84
CA VAL A 62 4.66 4.60 7.05
C VAL A 62 5.32 4.81 5.69
N ILE A 63 5.43 6.06 5.26
CA ILE A 63 6.09 6.45 4.01
C ILE A 63 7.43 7.08 4.37
N MET A 64 8.52 6.56 3.83
CA MET A 64 9.88 7.04 4.08
C MET A 64 10.30 8.03 2.99
N ASP A 65 10.54 9.29 3.34
CA ASP A 65 11.13 10.30 2.44
C ASP A 65 12.04 11.29 3.19
N ALA A 66 13.06 10.77 3.86
CA ALA A 66 14.04 11.64 4.49
C ALA A 66 15.11 12.14 3.49
N GLY A 67 15.35 11.37 2.42
CA GLY A 67 16.48 11.54 1.51
C GLY A 67 16.44 12.76 0.59
N PHE A 68 17.60 13.15 0.07
CA PHE A 68 17.75 14.33 -0.79
C PHE A 68 17.23 14.14 -2.22
N GLY A 69 17.29 12.92 -2.77
CA GLY A 69 16.88 12.66 -4.16
C GLY A 69 17.80 13.28 -5.23
N SER A 70 19.12 13.26 -5.00
CA SER A 70 20.13 13.94 -5.83
C SER A 70 20.16 13.49 -7.29
N ARG A 71 19.87 12.22 -7.55
CA ARG A 71 19.81 11.63 -8.91
C ARG A 71 18.77 12.25 -9.83
N MET A 72 17.81 13.01 -9.27
CA MET A 72 16.75 13.69 -10.03
C MET A 72 16.95 15.20 -10.15
N MET A 73 18.12 15.72 -9.82
CA MET A 73 18.42 17.13 -10.07
C MET A 73 18.32 17.45 -11.59
N PRO A 74 17.75 18.61 -11.99
CA PRO A 74 17.32 19.73 -11.15
C PRO A 74 15.86 19.63 -10.63
N ALA A 75 15.11 18.58 -10.94
CA ALA A 75 13.69 18.46 -10.54
C ALA A 75 13.49 18.50 -9.01
N THR A 76 14.46 18.00 -8.25
CA THR A 76 14.45 17.98 -6.76
C THR A 76 15.13 19.19 -6.11
N LYS A 77 15.51 20.22 -6.89
CA LYS A 77 16.20 21.40 -6.36
C LYS A 77 15.38 22.14 -5.30
N ASN A 78 14.06 22.24 -5.51
CA ASN A 78 13.16 23.06 -4.68
C ASN A 78 12.08 22.25 -3.96
N CYS A 79 12.08 20.92 -4.10
CA CYS A 79 11.12 20.05 -3.42
C CYS A 79 11.69 18.63 -3.23
N PRO A 80 11.19 17.88 -2.24
CA PRO A 80 11.50 16.45 -2.09
C PRO A 80 11.13 15.65 -3.35
N LYS A 81 11.83 14.53 -3.62
CA LYS A 81 11.59 13.69 -4.81
C LYS A 81 10.12 13.32 -5.01
N PRO A 82 9.38 12.88 -3.97
CA PRO A 82 7.98 12.48 -4.12
C PRO A 82 7.01 13.63 -4.45
N MET A 83 7.46 14.88 -4.25
CA MET A 83 6.66 16.08 -4.55
C MET A 83 6.79 16.52 -6.01
N VAL A 84 7.69 15.91 -6.78
CA VAL A 84 7.78 16.10 -8.24
C VAL A 84 6.50 15.60 -8.91
N LYS A 85 6.03 16.36 -9.91
CA LYS A 85 4.82 16.04 -10.67
C LYS A 85 5.13 15.26 -11.95
N ILE A 86 4.36 14.21 -12.20
CA ILE A 86 4.30 13.48 -13.46
C ILE A 86 2.86 13.62 -13.97
N ASN A 87 2.69 14.13 -15.19
CA ASN A 87 1.37 14.40 -15.78
C ASN A 87 0.43 15.20 -14.85
N GLY A 88 0.98 16.18 -14.13
CA GLY A 88 0.23 17.07 -13.24
C GLY A 88 -0.02 16.55 -11.82
N LYS A 89 0.23 15.26 -11.53
CA LYS A 89 0.05 14.65 -10.21
C LYS A 89 1.39 14.42 -9.52
N ARG A 90 1.50 14.74 -8.22
CA ARG A 90 2.74 14.46 -7.46
C ARG A 90 2.91 12.95 -7.28
N ILE A 91 4.14 12.46 -7.32
CA ILE A 91 4.44 11.01 -7.15
C ILE A 91 3.78 10.49 -5.87
N ILE A 92 3.95 11.19 -4.75
CA ILE A 92 3.39 10.76 -3.45
C ILE A 92 1.86 10.70 -3.43
N GLU A 93 1.17 11.56 -4.19
CA GLU A 93 -0.29 11.56 -4.25
C GLU A 93 -0.83 10.26 -4.85
N THR A 94 -0.06 9.57 -5.71
CA THR A 94 -0.47 8.26 -6.24
C THR A 94 -0.55 7.21 -5.15
N GLN A 95 0.42 7.20 -4.23
CA GLN A 95 0.43 6.31 -3.08
C GLN A 95 -0.62 6.68 -2.05
N LEU A 96 -0.76 7.97 -1.74
CA LEU A 96 -1.75 8.45 -0.78
C LEU A 96 -3.17 8.13 -1.24
N ASP A 97 -3.48 8.38 -2.52
CA ASP A 97 -4.80 8.06 -3.07
C ASP A 97 -5.07 6.55 -3.00
N ALA A 98 -4.11 5.69 -3.38
CA ALA A 98 -4.25 4.24 -3.30
C ALA A 98 -4.44 3.72 -1.85
N LEU A 99 -3.71 4.28 -0.88
CA LEU A 99 -3.90 3.97 0.55
C LEU A 99 -5.31 4.35 1.02
N ILE A 100 -5.82 5.51 0.62
CA ILE A 100 -7.15 5.98 0.98
C ILE A 100 -8.24 5.12 0.36
N ASP A 101 -8.06 4.73 -0.91
CA ASP A 101 -8.98 3.84 -1.63
C ASP A 101 -9.05 2.45 -0.96
N ALA A 102 -7.94 1.97 -0.41
CA ALA A 102 -7.90 0.77 0.42
C ALA A 102 -8.47 0.96 1.85
N GLY A 103 -8.86 2.19 2.23
CA GLY A 103 -9.41 2.53 3.54
C GLY A 103 -8.38 2.81 4.63
N ILE A 104 -7.11 3.03 4.26
CA ILE A 104 -5.98 3.25 5.17
C ILE A 104 -5.75 4.76 5.31
N LYS A 105 -6.10 5.32 6.47
CA LYS A 105 -5.98 6.77 6.76
C LYS A 105 -5.04 7.11 7.91
N ASP A 106 -4.56 6.13 8.66
CA ASP A 106 -3.46 6.35 9.61
C ASP A 106 -2.14 6.32 8.83
N ILE A 107 -1.75 7.47 8.28
CA ILE A 107 -0.57 7.59 7.41
C ILE A 107 0.45 8.51 8.09
N THR A 108 1.67 8.00 8.26
CA THR A 108 2.81 8.77 8.75
C THR A 108 3.85 8.92 7.65
N ILE A 109 4.32 10.14 7.39
CA ILE A 109 5.44 10.39 6.49
C ILE A 109 6.67 10.76 7.31
N VAL A 110 7.77 10.03 7.13
CA VAL A 110 9.06 10.36 7.69
C VAL A 110 9.77 11.30 6.73
N ARG A 111 10.03 12.55 7.16
CA ARG A 111 10.51 13.65 6.31
C ARG A 111 11.93 14.05 6.69
N GLY A 112 12.67 14.62 5.75
CA GLY A 112 14.02 15.16 5.99
C GLY A 112 14.24 16.40 5.15
N TYR A 113 14.91 16.23 4.01
CA TYR A 113 15.15 17.32 3.06
C TYR A 113 13.85 18.05 2.68
N ARG A 114 13.83 19.40 2.84
CA ARG A 114 12.69 20.27 2.51
C ARG A 114 11.34 19.81 3.07
N ARG A 115 11.34 19.32 4.31
CA ARG A 115 10.16 18.77 5.01
C ARG A 115 8.93 19.69 4.99
N GLU A 116 9.11 21.01 4.97
CA GLU A 116 8.05 22.01 4.93
C GLU A 116 7.15 21.87 3.69
N LYS A 117 7.67 21.31 2.60
CA LYS A 117 6.88 21.07 1.39
C LYS A 117 5.73 20.09 1.58
N TYR A 118 5.82 19.21 2.57
CA TYR A 118 4.76 18.27 2.89
C TYR A 118 3.51 18.95 3.44
N ASP A 119 3.63 20.14 4.02
CA ASP A 119 2.49 20.86 4.59
C ASP A 119 1.48 21.23 3.48
N GLU A 120 1.93 21.38 2.23
CA GLU A 120 1.07 21.59 1.06
C GLU A 120 0.07 20.42 0.84
N LEU A 121 0.40 19.21 1.30
CA LEU A 121 -0.47 18.02 1.20
C LEU A 121 -1.62 18.06 2.21
N LEU A 122 -1.48 18.77 3.34
CA LEU A 122 -2.49 18.79 4.40
C LEU A 122 -3.83 19.38 3.95
N SER A 123 -3.83 20.24 2.93
CA SER A 123 -5.04 20.78 2.32
C SER A 123 -5.96 19.68 1.74
N LYS A 124 -5.36 18.64 1.16
CA LYS A 124 -6.06 17.50 0.57
C LYS A 124 -6.12 16.30 1.52
N TYR A 125 -5.11 16.14 2.36
CA TYR A 125 -4.93 15.01 3.28
C TYR A 125 -4.70 15.50 4.72
N PRO A 126 -5.73 16.05 5.38
CA PRO A 126 -5.58 16.72 6.69
C PRO A 126 -5.22 15.76 7.84
N PHE A 127 -5.32 14.45 7.62
CA PHE A 127 -5.04 13.41 8.61
C PHE A 127 -3.58 12.93 8.59
N LEU A 128 -2.73 13.43 7.67
CA LEU A 128 -1.33 13.05 7.60
C LEU A 128 -0.61 13.39 8.90
N LYS A 129 0.23 12.47 9.35
CA LYS A 129 1.16 12.67 10.46
C LYS A 129 2.58 12.75 9.91
N PHE A 130 3.42 13.51 10.59
CA PHE A 130 4.81 13.67 10.21
C PHE A 130 5.74 13.25 11.33
N ILE A 131 6.86 12.64 10.94
CA ILE A 131 8.03 12.40 11.79
C ILE A 131 9.21 13.01 11.07
N ASP A 132 9.98 13.84 11.74
CA ASP A 132 11.15 14.46 11.15
C ASP A 132 12.41 13.64 11.48
N ASN A 133 13.22 13.38 10.47
CA ASN A 133 14.51 12.71 10.58
C ASN A 133 15.61 13.68 10.16
N ASP A 134 16.25 14.32 11.14
CA ASP A 134 17.36 15.26 10.91
C ASP A 134 18.69 14.56 10.55
N ASP A 135 18.76 13.24 10.64
CA ASP A 135 19.96 12.44 10.35
C ASP A 135 20.00 11.93 8.89
N TYR A 136 19.14 12.49 8.04
CA TYR A 136 18.89 12.04 6.66
C TYR A 136 20.09 12.19 5.71
N ASP A 137 21.02 13.07 6.03
CA ASP A 137 22.25 13.35 5.26
C ASP A 137 23.47 12.59 5.78
N LYS A 138 23.34 11.94 6.95
CA LYS A 138 24.42 11.20 7.63
C LYS A 138 24.26 9.68 7.52
N THR A 139 23.05 9.21 7.20
CA THR A 139 22.67 7.80 7.30
C THR A 139 21.83 7.35 6.11
N ASN A 140 21.73 6.03 5.91
CA ASN A 140 20.82 5.46 4.91
C ASN A 140 19.36 5.45 5.42
N ASN A 141 18.41 5.05 4.57
CA ASN A 141 16.96 5.02 4.84
C ASN A 141 16.56 4.25 6.13
N ILE A 142 17.38 3.33 6.63
CA ILE A 142 17.15 2.62 7.89
C ILE A 142 16.96 3.56 9.08
N SER A 143 17.61 4.74 9.09
CA SER A 143 17.38 5.72 10.16
C SER A 143 15.93 6.20 10.21
N SER A 144 15.28 6.34 9.05
CA SER A 144 13.85 6.68 8.96
C SER A 144 12.96 5.58 9.54
N VAL A 145 13.31 4.31 9.33
CA VAL A 145 12.63 3.17 9.97
C VAL A 145 12.75 3.25 11.49
N ILE A 146 13.95 3.52 12.00
CA ILE A 146 14.21 3.65 13.45
C ILE A 146 13.36 4.78 14.06
N LYS A 147 13.27 5.95 13.40
CA LYS A 147 12.45 7.08 13.88
C LYS A 147 10.96 6.76 13.94
N ALA A 148 10.48 5.81 13.12
CA ALA A 148 9.07 5.42 13.04
C ALA A 148 8.79 4.02 13.64
N LEU A 149 9.73 3.45 14.40
CA LEU A 149 9.65 2.06 14.86
C LEU A 149 8.39 1.78 15.70
N ASP A 150 7.92 2.76 16.47
CA ASP A 150 6.68 2.68 17.26
C ASP A 150 5.41 2.54 16.38
N ARG A 151 5.48 3.00 15.13
CA ARG A 151 4.41 2.91 14.12
C ARG A 151 4.46 1.58 13.35
N ILE A 152 5.61 0.93 13.26
CA ILE A 152 5.78 -0.29 12.47
C ILE A 152 5.35 -1.50 13.30
N LYS A 153 4.05 -1.83 13.21
CA LYS A 153 3.41 -2.95 13.90
C LYS A 153 2.63 -3.83 12.91
N GLY A 154 2.05 -4.93 13.37
CA GLY A 154 1.14 -5.75 12.54
C GLY A 154 0.09 -4.88 11.82
N GLY A 155 -0.12 -5.18 10.54
CA GLY A 155 -1.01 -4.42 9.66
C GLY A 155 -0.45 -3.04 9.28
N THR A 156 0.82 -2.93 8.91
CA THR A 156 1.46 -1.68 8.48
C THR A 156 2.13 -1.85 7.12
N TYR A 157 1.81 -0.96 6.17
CA TYR A 157 2.64 -0.78 4.98
C TYR A 157 3.87 0.06 5.32
N LEU A 158 5.03 -0.36 4.83
CA LEU A 158 6.26 0.43 4.84
C LEU A 158 6.63 0.73 3.38
N ASN A 159 6.51 1.99 2.99
CA ASN A 159 6.65 2.40 1.60
C ASN A 159 7.85 3.35 1.42
N GLU A 160 8.57 3.18 0.32
CA GLU A 160 9.42 4.23 -0.22
C GLU A 160 8.54 5.28 -0.92
N ALA A 161 8.81 6.56 -0.68
CA ALA A 161 7.92 7.62 -1.14
C ALA A 161 8.04 7.93 -2.64
N ASP A 162 9.08 7.45 -3.29
CA ASP A 162 9.41 7.76 -4.69
C ASP A 162 8.82 6.77 -5.71
N LEU A 163 7.91 5.90 -5.28
CA LEU A 163 7.15 4.98 -6.12
C LEU A 163 5.93 5.68 -6.74
N TYR A 164 5.82 5.64 -8.07
CA TYR A 164 4.65 6.10 -8.81
C TYR A 164 3.69 4.93 -9.05
N ILE A 165 2.55 4.92 -8.35
CA ILE A 165 1.57 3.83 -8.40
C ILE A 165 0.58 4.07 -9.54
N THR A 166 0.68 3.28 -10.60
CA THR A 166 -0.25 3.29 -11.74
C THR A 166 -1.46 2.39 -11.53
N ASN A 167 -1.29 1.31 -10.75
CA ASN A 167 -2.35 0.39 -10.37
C ASN A 167 -2.56 0.46 -8.86
N SER A 168 -3.66 1.07 -8.41
CA SER A 168 -4.01 1.18 -6.99
C SER A 168 -4.25 -0.17 -6.30
N ASP A 169 -4.61 -1.20 -7.06
CA ASP A 169 -4.98 -2.51 -6.52
C ASP A 169 -3.79 -3.27 -5.90
N VAL A 170 -2.56 -2.77 -6.08
CA VAL A 170 -1.37 -3.29 -5.39
C VAL A 170 -1.39 -2.97 -3.89
N ILE A 171 -2.18 -1.97 -3.46
CA ILE A 171 -2.42 -1.64 -2.06
C ILE A 171 -3.82 -2.15 -1.70
N THR A 172 -3.88 -3.08 -0.75
CA THR A 172 -5.13 -3.74 -0.38
C THR A 172 -5.45 -3.52 1.10
N LYS A 173 -6.74 -3.65 1.43
CA LYS A 173 -7.25 -3.48 2.80
C LYS A 173 -6.81 -4.60 3.75
N TYR A 174 -6.55 -5.79 3.23
CA TYR A 174 -6.22 -6.98 4.01
C TYR A 174 -4.96 -7.65 3.48
N GLN A 175 -4.07 -8.03 4.40
CA GLN A 175 -2.83 -8.75 4.12
C GLN A 175 -2.71 -9.92 5.11
N TYR A 176 -2.64 -11.13 4.58
CA TYR A 176 -2.72 -12.35 5.40
C TYR A 176 -1.39 -12.76 6.01
N THR A 177 -0.29 -12.30 5.42
CA THR A 177 1.09 -12.55 5.86
C THR A 177 1.94 -11.31 5.61
N SER A 178 3.11 -11.25 6.24
CA SER A 178 4.16 -10.33 5.80
C SER A 178 4.53 -10.63 4.35
N ASN A 179 4.64 -9.59 3.54
CA ASN A 179 4.98 -9.71 2.13
C ASN A 179 5.83 -8.52 1.69
N ILE A 180 6.47 -8.69 0.54
CA ILE A 180 7.21 -7.65 -0.16
C ILE A 180 6.71 -7.60 -1.60
N LEU A 181 6.47 -6.40 -2.10
CA LEU A 181 6.05 -6.18 -3.48
C LEU A 181 7.30 -6.01 -4.34
N GLY A 182 7.43 -6.85 -5.36
CA GLY A 182 8.49 -6.76 -6.37
C GLY A 182 7.90 -6.72 -7.77
N SER A 183 8.64 -6.13 -8.70
CA SER A 183 8.38 -6.27 -10.13
C SER A 183 9.26 -7.39 -10.68
N TYR A 184 8.69 -8.22 -11.55
CA TYR A 184 9.49 -9.18 -12.31
C TYR A 184 10.47 -8.44 -13.22
N SER A 185 11.72 -8.88 -13.25
CA SER A 185 12.74 -8.46 -14.21
C SER A 185 13.56 -9.67 -14.63
N LEU A 186 14.01 -9.70 -15.89
CA LEU A 186 14.94 -10.71 -16.39
C LEU A 186 16.34 -10.50 -15.81
N GLU A 187 16.78 -9.24 -15.73
CA GLU A 187 18.07 -8.82 -15.19
C GLU A 187 17.89 -7.50 -14.43
N THR A 188 18.62 -7.31 -13.33
CA THR A 188 18.61 -6.06 -12.56
C THR A 188 19.88 -5.92 -11.73
N ASP A 189 20.40 -4.71 -11.62
CA ASP A 189 21.44 -4.31 -10.68
C ASP A 189 20.89 -3.91 -9.30
N ASP A 190 19.56 -4.02 -9.13
CA ASP A 190 18.87 -3.72 -7.88
C ASP A 190 18.72 -4.98 -7.00
N TRP A 191 18.19 -4.76 -5.79
CA TRP A 191 17.86 -5.82 -4.85
C TRP A 191 16.81 -6.76 -5.44
N SER A 192 17.19 -8.04 -5.57
CA SER A 192 16.33 -9.09 -6.09
C SER A 192 15.98 -10.13 -5.02
N PHE A 193 14.84 -10.79 -5.18
CA PHE A 193 14.35 -11.83 -4.28
C PHE A 193 14.38 -13.18 -4.99
N ARG A 194 15.04 -14.18 -4.38
CA ARG A 194 14.83 -15.59 -4.77
C ARG A 194 13.70 -16.17 -3.94
N MET A 195 12.70 -16.71 -4.61
CA MET A 195 11.53 -17.32 -3.99
C MET A 195 11.54 -18.84 -4.19
N LYS A 196 11.01 -19.58 -3.21
CA LYS A 196 10.68 -21.00 -3.37
C LYS A 196 9.27 -21.18 -3.95
N ASP A 197 8.94 -22.42 -4.27
CA ASP A 197 7.56 -22.81 -4.60
C ASP A 197 6.58 -22.34 -3.51
N GLY A 198 5.55 -21.60 -3.92
CA GLY A 198 4.60 -20.97 -3.02
C GLY A 198 4.93 -19.53 -2.59
N GLY A 199 5.95 -18.89 -3.18
CA GLY A 199 6.15 -17.44 -3.10
C GLY A 199 6.86 -16.94 -1.82
N GLN A 200 7.43 -17.82 -1.01
CA GLN A 200 8.22 -17.41 0.15
C GLN A 200 9.63 -16.99 -0.29
N VAL A 201 10.07 -15.81 0.14
CA VAL A 201 11.43 -15.31 -0.06
C VAL A 201 12.42 -16.19 0.71
N GLN A 202 13.42 -16.74 0.01
CA GLN A 202 14.53 -17.50 0.59
C GLN A 202 15.79 -16.67 0.75
N ASN A 203 16.07 -15.77 -0.20
CA ASN A 203 17.29 -14.98 -0.22
C ASN A 203 17.02 -13.63 -0.87
N VAL A 204 17.80 -12.63 -0.44
CA VAL A 204 17.76 -11.26 -0.93
C VAL A 204 19.18 -10.84 -1.30
N GLY A 205 19.38 -10.34 -2.52
CA GLY A 205 20.67 -9.85 -2.97
C GLY A 205 20.65 -9.28 -4.38
N VAL A 206 21.77 -8.69 -4.79
CA VAL A 206 22.02 -8.27 -6.17
C VAL A 206 22.62 -9.47 -6.89
N ASN A 207 22.03 -9.86 -8.02
CA ASN A 207 22.56 -10.95 -8.86
C ASN A 207 23.52 -10.40 -9.91
#